data_AF-A0A560DBA6-F1
#
_entry.id   AF-A0A560DBA6-F1
#
_cell.length_a   1.000
_cell.length_b   1.000
_cell.length_c   1.000
_cell.angle_alpha   90.00
_cell.angle_beta   90.00
_cell.angle_gamma   90.00
#
_symmetry.space_group_name_H-M   'P 1'
#
loop_
_entity.id
_entity.type
_entity.pdbx_description
1 polymer ?
#
loop_
_entity_poly.entity_id
_entity_poly.type
_entity_poly.pdbx_seq_one_letter_code
_entity_poly.pdbx_strand_id
1 'polypeptide(L)' 'MDHQAIAQRYRDQAEEFRAKSELMADEATRSQYVKIADSYDGLAENEERLVQAKRS' A
#
# COMPACT_ATOMS: atom_id res chain seq x y z
N MET A 1 13.80 1.63 -14.11
CA MET A 1 13.00 1.35 -12.90
C MET A 1 11.92 0.36 -13.28
N ASP A 2 11.76 -0.69 -12.47
CA ASP A 2 10.69 -1.67 -12.63
C ASP A 2 9.49 -1.24 -11.77
N HIS A 3 8.55 -0.54 -12.39
CA HIS A 3 7.35 -0.03 -11.72
C HIS A 3 6.44 -1.16 -11.24
N GLN A 4 6.47 -2.33 -11.88
CA GLN A 4 5.67 -3.48 -11.45
C GLN A 4 6.22 -4.06 -10.15
N ALA A 5 7.55 -4.21 -10.03
CA ALA A 5 8.17 -4.63 -8.78
C ALA A 5 7.98 -3.61 -7.65
N ILE A 6 7.98 -2.31 -7.95
CA ILE A 6 7.72 -1.25 -6.96
C ILE A 6 6.26 -1.29 -6.50
N ALA A 7 5.30 -1.43 -7.42
CA ALA A 7 3.89 -1.56 -7.06
C ALA A 7 3.65 -2.74 -6.12
N GLN A 8 4.24 -3.91 -6.42
CA GLN A 8 4.12 -5.08 -5.56
C GLN A 8 4.67 -4.82 -4.14
N ARG A 9 5.85 -4.19 -4.02
CA ARG A 9 6.42 -3.84 -2.71
C ARG A 9 5.53 -2.91 -1.89
N TYR A 10 4.81 -2.00 -2.55
CA TYR A 10 3.85 -1.14 -1.87
C TYR A 10 2.61 -1.92 -1.43
N ARG A 11 2.11 -2.86 -2.23
CA ARG A 11 1.02 -3.76 -1.80
C ARG A 11 1.43 -4.62 -0.60
N ASP A 12 2.64 -5.17 -0.60
CA ASP A 12 3.15 -5.96 0.52
C ASP A 12 3.22 -5.12 1.81
N GLN A 13 3.68 -3.85 1.71
CA GLN A 13 3.68 -2.92 2.85
C GLN A 13 2.26 -2.59 3.32
N ALA A 14 1.32 -2.35 2.40
CA ALA A 14 -0.07 -2.10 2.76
C ALA A 14 -0.66 -3.29 3.54
N GLU A 15 -0.42 -4.52 3.09
CA GLU A 15 -0.86 -5.74 3.78
C GLU A 15 -0.23 -5.87 5.17
N GLU A 16 1.07 -5.60 5.31
CA GLU A 16 1.75 -5.61 6.61
C GLU A 16 1.10 -4.61 7.59
N PHE A 17 0.77 -3.41 7.14
CA PHE A 17 0.13 -2.40 7.98
C PHE A 17 -1.32 -2.73 8.33
N ARG A 18 -2.08 -3.37 7.43
CA ARG A 18 -3.41 -3.90 7.77
C ARG A 18 -3.31 -4.97 8.84
N ALA A 19 -2.40 -5.94 8.69
CA ALA A 19 -2.17 -6.97 9.69
C ALA A 19 -1.76 -6.36 11.05
N LYS A 20 -0.89 -5.35 11.06
CA LYS A 20 -0.56 -4.61 12.30
C LYS A 20 -1.77 -3.93 12.92
N SER A 21 -2.64 -3.34 12.10
CA SER A 21 -3.85 -2.67 12.59
C SER A 21 -4.80 -3.64 13.31
N GLU A 22 -4.92 -4.88 12.83
CA GLU A 22 -5.74 -5.93 13.43
C GLU A 22 -5.25 -6.34 14.82
N LEU A 23 -3.95 -6.18 15.09
CA LEU A 23 -3.34 -6.46 16.39
C LEU A 23 -3.52 -5.33 17.41
N MET A 24 -3.99 -4.15 16.98
CA MET A 24 -4.10 -2.99 17.87
C MET A 24 -5.40 -3.02 18.67
N ALA A 25 -5.28 -2.90 19.99
CA ALA A 25 -6.43 -2.73 20.89
C ALA A 25 -7.00 -1.31 20.86
N ASP A 26 -6.13 -0.30 20.73
CA ASP A 26 -6.51 1.11 20.67
C ASP A 26 -7.01 1.50 19.27
N GLU A 27 -8.18 2.13 19.22
CA GLU A 27 -8.83 2.54 17.96
C GLU A 27 -8.05 3.63 17.23
N ALA A 28 -7.46 4.58 17.96
CA ALA A 28 -6.68 5.65 17.33
C ALA A 28 -5.45 5.10 16.61
N THR A 29 -4.71 4.19 17.26
CA THR A 29 -3.54 3.51 16.70
C THR A 29 -3.93 2.58 15.55
N ARG A 30 -5.05 1.83 15.67
CA ARG A 30 -5.61 1.05 14.57
C ARG A 30 -5.90 1.93 13.35
N SER A 31 -6.59 3.05 13.56
CA SER A 31 -6.93 4.00 12.49
C SER A 31 -5.69 4.58 11.81
N GLN A 32 -4.62 4.86 12.57
CA GLN A 32 -3.35 5.30 12.00
C GLN A 32 -2.74 4.25 11.08
N TYR A 33 -2.69 2.98 11.51
CA TYR A 33 -2.16 1.91 10.66
C TYR A 33 -3.00 1.67 9.40
N VAL A 34 -4.32 1.76 9.50
CA VAL A 34 -5.20 1.68 8.32
C VAL A 34 -4.88 2.80 7.32
N LYS A 35 -4.74 4.05 7.79
CA LYS A 35 -4.37 5.18 6.91
C LYS A 35 -3.01 5.01 6.25
N ILE A 36 -2.05 4.39 6.96
CA ILE A 36 -0.74 4.07 6.40
C ILE A 36 -0.89 3.02 5.29
N ALA A 37 -1.67 1.96 5.53
CA ALA A 37 -1.94 0.95 4.52
C ALA A 37 -2.58 1.55 3.25
N ASP A 38 -3.62 2.37 3.42
CA ASP A 38 -4.30 3.05 2.30
C ASP A 38 -3.34 3.95 1.51
N SER A 39 -2.39 4.60 2.19
CA SER A 39 -1.35 5.42 1.53
C SER A 39 -0.45 4.57 0.66
N TYR A 40 -0.07 3.37 1.11
CA TYR A 40 0.72 2.44 0.33
C TYR A 40 -0.06 1.85 -0.85
N ASP A 41 -1.35 1.53 -0.70
CA ASP A 41 -2.18 1.14 -1.84
C ASP A 41 -2.21 2.24 -2.91
N GLY A 42 -2.41 3.50 -2.50
CA GLY A 42 -2.41 4.63 -3.43
C GLY A 42 -1.07 4.79 -4.19
N LEU A 43 0.05 4.50 -3.53
CA LEU A 43 1.37 4.45 -4.18
C LEU A 43 1.46 3.28 -5.17
N ALA A 44 0.99 2.09 -4.80
CA ALA A 44 0.95 0.92 -5.68
C ALA A 44 0.12 1.20 -6.94
N GLU A 45 -1.07 1.77 -6.78
CA GLU A 45 -1.95 2.16 -7.89
C GLU A 45 -1.31 3.20 -8.82
N ASN A 46 -0.52 4.12 -8.28
CA ASN A 46 0.21 5.09 -9.09
C ASN A 46 1.27 4.41 -9.95
N GLU A 47 2.05 3.50 -9.36
CA GLU A 47 3.06 2.73 -10.09
C GLU A 47 2.43 1.82 -11.16
N GLU A 48 1.30 1.18 -10.85
CA GLU A 48 0.53 0.38 -11.82
C GLU A 48 0.01 1.21 -12.99
N ARG A 49 -0.47 2.44 -12.73
CA ARG A 49 -0.87 3.37 -13.79
C ARG A 49 0.30 3.73 -14.70
N LEU A 50 1.50 3.91 -14.15
CA LEU A 50 2.71 4.15 -14.95
C LEU A 50 3.09 2.94 -15.81
N VAL A 51 2.91 1.71 -15.31
CA VAL A 51 3.10 0.48 -16.11
C VAL A 51 2.11 0.44 -17.27
N GLN A 52 0.83 0.70 -17.02
CA GLN A 52 -0.21 0.68 -18.06
C GLN A 52 0.03 1.76 -19.13
N ALA A 53 0.39 2.97 -18.73
CA ALA A 53 0.70 4.07 -19.64
C ALA A 53 1.93 3.81 -20.53
N LYS A 54 2.85 2.93 -20.13
CA LYS A 54 3.99 2.51 -20.96
C LYS A 54 3.65 1.40 -21.94
N ARG A 55 2.51 0.73 -21.77
CA ARG A 55 2.07 -0.40 -22.61
C ARG A 55 1.06 0.01 -23.67
N SER A 56 0.47 1.21 -23.55
CA SER A 56 -0.36 1.89 -24.55
C SER A 56 0.50 2.62 -25.58
#